data_AF-A0A1I7GCQ3-F1
#
_entry.id   AF-A0A1I7GCQ3-F1
#
_cell.length_a   1.000
_cell.length_b   1.000
_cell.length_c   1.000
_cell.angle_alpha   90.00
_cell.angle_beta   90.00
_cell.angle_gamma   90.00
#
_symmetry.space_group_name_H-M   'P 1'
#
loop_
_entity.id
_entity.type
_entity.pdbx_description
1 polymer ?
#
loop_
_entity_poly.entity_id
_entity_poly.type
_entity_poly.pdbx_seq_one_letter_code
_entity_poly.pdbx_strand_id
1 'polypeptide(L)'
;MKSRAMFLLLILHLCLVGQVTAQTVLIGGVPRDTSYTVYSTYQKEVKRFPFIRIASAEIPPGIRTEENIAYKHDGMRDLNLSVYRPDNDAVLPAVMMIHGGGWNSGSPDMQRALAVQLARVGFVTFTVEYRLSPEALFPAALEDLEDAAAWFARSASRFGADPMAMAVSGCSAGGQLASLVGTRNRENRFRAVINIDGISTFIYPETVERAEKARERGEKEPVDALWLGGSYSENPEHWKAASPLLHIHRRSAPVCFINSSIPRFHNGRDEHIRRLDSLGIYSEVHTFDDTPHTFWHFHPWQLSTIRLMSGFLHKIFRPSGEIERSGYDWVVAQDGSGDFTTIQAAIDAVPDFRKRPTRILIRNGVYRERLIIPDTKQQLTLVGEDKYHTIITWNNFASKRSSLGDEIGTSGSASVYISPDLFIAENLTFANDAGPMGQAVATIVRSDRACFINCRFLGFQDTLYTHKSGSRQYYRNCYIEGTVDFIFGSSIAWFEECEIYCKRQGYITAASTPQDQPFGYIFNRCVITGDAAHSFYLGRPWRPYARVIFKECELGEVIRPEGWNNWDNPANEETAWFAEYRNRGAGAGTKERVGWSHQLKATDATLLTPERVLGGDFFEEVIR
;
A
#
# COMPACT_ATOMS: atom_id res chain seq x y z
N MET A 1 -54.80 48.73 -19.86
CA MET A 1 -55.43 47.59 -20.55
C MET A 1 -54.37 46.51 -20.77
N LYS A 2 -54.59 45.35 -20.13
CA LYS A 2 -54.27 43.94 -20.52
C LYS A 2 -53.18 43.70 -21.59
N SER A 3 -52.32 42.69 -21.55
CA SER A 3 -52.02 41.58 -20.63
C SER A 3 -50.96 40.69 -21.31
N ARG A 4 -50.26 39.86 -20.51
CA ARG A 4 -49.55 38.59 -20.82
C ARG A 4 -48.02 38.64 -20.83
N ALA A 5 -47.44 38.28 -19.70
CA ALA A 5 -46.54 37.13 -19.59
C ALA A 5 -46.59 36.62 -18.14
N MET A 6 -46.88 35.33 -18.01
CA MET A 6 -47.17 34.59 -16.77
C MET A 6 -45.88 33.96 -16.21
N PHE A 7 -45.84 33.86 -14.87
CA PHE A 7 -45.16 32.84 -14.06
C PHE A 7 -43.63 32.71 -14.15
N LEU A 8 -42.94 33.12 -13.07
CA LEU A 8 -41.84 32.32 -12.52
C LEU A 8 -41.58 32.68 -11.04
N LEU A 9 -41.55 31.62 -10.22
CA LEU A 9 -40.92 31.46 -8.90
C LEU A 9 -41.43 32.26 -7.68
N LEU A 10 -42.36 31.62 -6.96
CA LEU A 10 -42.43 31.64 -5.50
C LEU A 10 -41.74 30.36 -4.98
N ILE A 11 -41.15 30.45 -3.79
CA ILE A 11 -40.56 29.38 -2.96
C ILE A 11 -39.07 29.10 -3.24
N LEU A 12 -38.19 29.81 -2.52
CA LEU A 12 -36.97 29.19 -2.02
C LEU A 12 -36.90 29.42 -0.51
N HIS A 13 -36.81 28.29 0.19
CA HIS A 13 -36.83 28.12 1.63
C HIS A 13 -35.78 28.95 2.37
N LEU A 14 -36.17 29.40 3.57
CA LEU A 14 -35.27 29.60 4.69
C LEU A 14 -34.40 28.35 4.87
N CYS A 15 -33.16 28.39 4.41
CA CYS A 15 -32.10 27.56 4.99
C CYS A 15 -31.47 28.37 6.11
N LEU A 16 -32.03 28.26 7.31
CA LEU A 16 -31.29 28.54 8.54
C LEU A 16 -30.07 27.63 8.55
N VAL A 17 -28.91 28.18 8.23
CA VAL A 17 -27.62 27.59 8.58
C VAL A 17 -27.56 27.64 10.10
N GLY A 18 -27.91 26.55 10.76
CA GLY A 18 -27.62 26.36 12.16
C GLY A 18 -26.11 26.43 12.34
N GLN A 19 -25.62 27.56 12.83
CA GLN A 19 -24.30 27.64 13.45
C GLN A 19 -24.34 26.68 14.63
N VAL A 20 -23.65 25.54 14.53
CA VAL A 20 -23.37 24.68 15.67
C VAL A 20 -22.42 25.47 16.57
N THR A 21 -22.95 26.11 17.59
CA THR A 21 -22.16 26.72 18.65
C THR A 21 -21.40 25.61 19.38
N ALA A 22 -20.10 25.83 19.63
CA ALA A 22 -19.28 24.90 20.40
C ALA A 22 -19.90 24.72 21.80
N GLN A 23 -20.41 23.53 22.08
CA GLN A 23 -21.02 23.21 23.37
C GLN A 23 -19.94 22.60 24.25
N THR A 24 -19.25 23.42 25.04
CA THR A 24 -18.45 22.90 26.15
C THR A 24 -19.41 22.30 27.16
N VAL A 25 -19.29 21.00 27.43
CA VAL A 25 -20.13 20.25 28.37
C VAL A 25 -19.29 19.69 29.50
N LEU A 26 -19.88 19.55 30.69
CA LEU A 26 -19.24 18.87 31.81
C LEU A 26 -19.47 17.36 31.69
N ILE A 27 -18.40 16.59 31.46
CA ILE A 27 -18.42 15.12 31.47
C ILE A 27 -17.63 14.67 32.69
N GLY A 28 -18.29 14.02 33.65
CA GLY A 28 -17.64 13.62 34.90
C GLY A 28 -17.07 14.79 35.71
N GLY A 29 -17.66 16.00 35.57
CA GLY A 29 -17.16 17.22 36.21
C GLY A 29 -16.06 17.95 35.44
N VAL A 30 -15.62 17.42 34.29
CA VAL A 30 -14.54 17.99 33.47
C VAL A 30 -15.13 18.74 32.27
N PRO A 31 -14.76 20.01 32.04
CA PRO A 31 -15.20 20.75 30.85
C PRO A 31 -14.55 20.15 29.59
N ARG A 32 -15.38 19.74 28.63
CA ARG A 32 -14.94 19.16 27.36
C ARG A 32 -15.67 19.79 26.17
N ASP A 33 -14.91 20.12 25.13
CA ASP A 33 -15.48 20.44 23.82
C ASP A 33 -15.76 19.13 23.05
N THR A 34 -17.04 18.84 22.82
CA THR A 34 -17.50 17.62 22.13
C THR A 34 -17.83 17.83 20.66
N SER A 35 -17.48 18.99 20.08
CA SER A 35 -17.78 19.29 18.67
C SER A 35 -16.97 18.44 17.68
N TYR A 36 -15.82 17.93 18.11
CA TYR A 36 -14.93 17.10 17.31
C TYR A 36 -15.04 15.61 17.68
N THR A 37 -15.45 14.78 16.71
CA THR A 37 -15.45 13.31 16.82
C THR A 37 -14.98 12.68 15.50
N VAL A 38 -14.57 11.42 15.53
CA VAL A 38 -14.25 10.65 14.31
C VAL A 38 -15.46 10.62 13.36
N TYR A 39 -16.66 10.41 13.90
CA TYR A 39 -17.89 10.35 13.10
C TYR A 39 -18.29 11.70 12.49
N SER A 40 -18.23 12.80 13.25
CA SER A 40 -18.55 14.14 12.71
C SER A 40 -17.55 14.55 11.63
N THR A 41 -16.28 14.16 11.81
CA THR A 41 -15.24 14.33 10.78
C THR A 41 -15.53 13.49 9.55
N TYR A 42 -15.91 12.21 9.71
CA TYR A 42 -16.28 11.33 8.59
C TYR A 42 -17.42 11.94 7.76
N GLN A 43 -18.50 12.40 8.41
CA GLN A 43 -19.64 13.02 7.75
C GLN A 43 -19.25 14.26 6.92
N LYS A 44 -18.19 14.97 7.32
CA LYS A 44 -17.64 16.09 6.57
C LYS A 44 -16.78 15.61 5.41
N GLU A 45 -15.81 14.74 5.65
CA GLU A 45 -14.79 14.38 4.66
C GLU A 45 -15.32 13.42 3.58
N VAL A 46 -16.31 12.57 3.89
CA VAL A 46 -16.91 11.63 2.91
C VAL A 46 -17.56 12.34 1.72
N LYS A 47 -17.93 13.62 1.90
CA LYS A 47 -18.49 14.46 0.81
C LYS A 47 -17.47 14.73 -0.29
N ARG A 48 -16.19 14.86 0.07
CA ARG A 48 -15.09 15.05 -0.89
C ARG A 48 -14.43 13.74 -1.25
N PHE A 49 -14.36 12.80 -0.32
CA PHE A 49 -13.70 11.51 -0.47
C PHE A 49 -14.70 10.37 -0.27
N PRO A 50 -15.57 10.08 -1.25
CA PRO A 50 -16.68 9.13 -1.07
C PRO A 50 -16.24 7.68 -0.84
N PHE A 51 -14.98 7.36 -1.09
CA PHE A 51 -14.39 6.02 -0.89
C PHE A 51 -13.93 5.76 0.55
N ILE A 52 -13.89 6.79 1.42
CA ILE A 52 -13.32 6.64 2.76
C ILE A 52 -14.22 5.78 3.65
N ARG A 53 -13.59 5.03 4.55
CA ARG A 53 -14.28 4.27 5.60
C ARG A 53 -13.62 4.54 6.94
N ILE A 54 -14.39 4.69 8.00
CA ILE A 54 -13.86 4.84 9.36
C ILE A 54 -13.01 3.62 9.69
N ALA A 55 -11.79 3.84 10.16
CA ALA A 55 -10.90 2.77 10.61
C ALA A 55 -11.46 2.12 11.88
N SER A 56 -11.46 0.78 11.92
CA SER A 56 -11.99 0.06 13.07
C SER A 56 -11.11 0.26 14.30
N ALA A 57 -11.76 0.53 15.43
CA ALA A 57 -11.16 0.60 16.75
C ALA A 57 -11.43 -0.67 17.59
N GLU A 58 -12.00 -1.70 16.96
CA GLU A 58 -12.23 -3.01 17.61
C GLU A 58 -10.91 -3.70 17.94
N ILE A 59 -10.92 -4.44 19.05
CA ILE A 59 -9.76 -5.24 19.49
C ILE A 59 -9.83 -6.61 18.79
N PRO A 60 -8.90 -6.92 17.88
CA PRO A 60 -8.88 -8.21 17.19
C PRO A 60 -8.30 -9.31 18.09
N PRO A 61 -8.51 -10.59 17.75
CA PRO A 61 -7.79 -11.69 18.38
C PRO A 61 -6.26 -11.49 18.32
N GLY A 62 -5.56 -11.93 19.36
CA GLY A 62 -4.10 -11.81 19.45
C GLY A 62 -3.59 -10.45 19.97
N ILE A 63 -4.47 -9.59 20.48
CA ILE A 63 -4.11 -8.34 21.18
C ILE A 63 -4.64 -8.38 22.61
N ARG A 64 -3.75 -8.16 23.59
CA ARG A 64 -4.12 -7.92 25.00
C ARG A 64 -4.26 -6.42 25.25
N THR A 65 -5.28 -6.05 26.01
CA THR A 65 -5.55 -4.65 26.36
C THR A 65 -5.72 -4.48 27.87
N GLU A 66 -5.29 -3.32 28.35
CA GLU A 66 -5.63 -2.84 29.68
C GLU A 66 -6.00 -1.35 29.57
N GLU A 67 -7.26 -1.03 29.84
CA GLU A 67 -7.82 0.31 29.62
C GLU A 67 -8.01 1.08 30.94
N ASN A 68 -8.02 2.41 30.85
CA ASN A 68 -8.32 3.34 31.97
C ASN A 68 -7.38 3.18 33.18
N ILE A 69 -6.08 3.09 32.92
CA ILE A 69 -5.05 3.01 33.95
C ILE A 69 -4.65 4.42 34.38
N ALA A 70 -4.89 4.77 35.65
CA ALA A 70 -4.47 6.05 36.21
C ALA A 70 -2.94 6.15 36.25
N TYR A 71 -2.37 7.16 35.60
CA TYR A 71 -0.93 7.43 35.62
C TYR A 71 -0.57 8.64 36.50
N LYS A 72 -1.54 9.53 36.76
CA LYS A 72 -1.39 10.75 37.56
C LYS A 72 -2.73 11.13 38.18
N HIS A 73 -2.70 11.56 39.44
CA HIS A 73 -3.77 12.33 40.06
C HIS A 73 -3.37 13.80 40.04
N ASP A 74 -4.13 14.66 39.37
CA ASP A 74 -3.75 16.07 39.13
C ASP A 74 -4.21 17.04 40.25
N GLY A 75 -4.80 16.49 41.31
CA GLY A 75 -5.41 17.22 42.43
C GLY A 75 -6.93 17.32 42.33
N MET A 76 -7.50 17.12 41.13
CA MET A 76 -8.94 17.12 40.89
C MET A 76 -9.45 15.75 40.42
N ARG A 77 -8.71 15.09 39.53
CA ARG A 77 -9.08 13.80 38.95
C ARG A 77 -7.86 12.98 38.55
N ASP A 78 -8.13 11.71 38.25
CA ASP A 78 -7.14 10.86 37.60
C ASP A 78 -7.08 11.15 36.11
N LEU A 79 -5.85 11.23 35.59
CA LEU A 79 -5.55 11.17 34.17
C LEU A 79 -5.12 9.75 33.83
N ASN A 80 -5.69 9.23 32.74
CA ASN A 80 -5.60 7.81 32.41
C ASN A 80 -4.85 7.54 31.11
N LEU A 81 -4.35 6.31 30.98
CA LEU A 81 -3.85 5.77 29.73
C LEU A 81 -4.45 4.38 29.48
N SER A 82 -4.38 3.90 28.24
CA SER A 82 -4.77 2.54 27.87
C SER A 82 -3.66 1.88 27.06
N VAL A 83 -3.35 0.62 27.38
CA VAL A 83 -2.23 -0.14 26.80
C VAL A 83 -2.76 -1.25 25.88
N TYR A 84 -2.12 -1.42 24.73
CA TYR A 84 -2.41 -2.45 23.74
C TYR A 84 -1.09 -3.17 23.37
N ARG A 85 -1.09 -4.51 23.36
CA ARG A 85 0.10 -5.30 23.00
C ARG A 85 -0.24 -6.61 22.29
N PRO A 86 0.68 -7.20 21.50
CA PRO A 86 0.59 -8.59 21.07
C PRO A 86 0.34 -9.57 22.22
N ASP A 87 -0.52 -10.55 22.00
CA ASP A 87 -0.75 -11.65 22.93
C ASP A 87 0.37 -12.70 22.84
N ASN A 88 1.54 -12.33 23.37
CA ASN A 88 2.73 -13.17 23.52
C ASN A 88 3.59 -12.64 24.69
N ASP A 89 4.70 -13.29 25.02
CA ASP A 89 5.57 -12.88 26.15
C ASP A 89 6.80 -12.08 25.72
N ALA A 90 6.83 -11.57 24.48
CA ALA A 90 7.94 -10.75 24.00
C ALA A 90 8.02 -9.42 24.76
N VAL A 91 9.26 -9.00 25.03
CA VAL A 91 9.61 -7.64 25.47
C VAL A 91 9.76 -6.79 24.22
N LEU A 92 8.88 -5.80 24.05
CA LEU A 92 8.74 -5.06 22.80
C LEU A 92 8.98 -3.55 23.00
N PRO A 93 9.43 -2.83 21.96
CA PRO A 93 9.46 -1.37 21.99
C PRO A 93 8.06 -0.78 22.22
N ALA A 94 8.01 0.36 22.92
CA ALA A 94 6.76 1.02 23.29
C ALA A 94 6.51 2.30 22.50
N VAL A 95 5.25 2.63 22.20
CA VAL A 95 4.85 3.86 21.50
C VAL A 95 3.77 4.59 22.29
N MET A 96 4.11 5.78 22.82
CA MET A 96 3.15 6.70 23.40
C MET A 96 2.34 7.37 22.29
N MET A 97 1.01 7.36 22.39
CA MET A 97 0.10 7.86 21.35
C MET A 97 -0.74 9.02 21.84
N ILE A 98 -0.42 10.22 21.36
CA ILE A 98 -1.05 11.49 21.75
C ILE A 98 -2.14 11.86 20.74
N HIS A 99 -3.36 12.03 21.23
CA HIS A 99 -4.49 12.36 20.37
C HIS A 99 -4.44 13.81 19.86
N GLY A 100 -5.11 14.04 18.73
CA GLY A 100 -5.37 15.38 18.19
C GLY A 100 -6.64 16.00 18.76
N GLY A 101 -7.14 17.06 18.10
CA GLY A 101 -8.31 17.81 18.56
C GLY A 101 -8.01 19.25 18.93
N GLY A 102 -6.97 19.84 18.34
CA GLY A 102 -6.68 21.28 18.49
C GLY A 102 -6.38 21.72 19.92
N TRP A 103 -5.83 20.86 20.78
CA TRP A 103 -5.54 21.17 22.19
C TRP A 103 -6.76 21.50 23.08
N ASN A 104 -7.98 21.60 22.52
CA ASN A 104 -9.21 21.93 23.23
C ASN A 104 -10.27 20.83 23.25
N SER A 105 -10.12 19.81 22.39
CA SER A 105 -11.06 18.71 22.22
C SER A 105 -10.33 17.38 21.99
N GLY A 106 -11.09 16.28 21.89
CA GLY A 106 -10.58 14.94 21.60
C GLY A 106 -10.45 14.06 22.84
N SER A 107 -10.03 12.81 22.60
CA SER A 107 -9.78 11.83 23.66
C SER A 107 -8.75 10.79 23.23
N PRO A 108 -8.14 10.03 24.18
CA PRO A 108 -7.20 8.95 23.87
C PRO A 108 -7.81 7.87 22.97
N ASP A 109 -9.12 7.64 23.03
CA ASP A 109 -9.82 6.65 22.19
C ASP A 109 -9.70 6.94 20.71
N MET A 110 -9.49 8.20 20.33
CA MET A 110 -9.27 8.58 18.93
C MET A 110 -7.98 8.01 18.35
N GLN A 111 -7.04 7.55 19.18
CA GLN A 111 -5.83 6.86 18.75
C GLN A 111 -5.97 5.33 18.73
N ARG A 112 -7.07 4.77 19.28
CA ARG A 112 -7.25 3.32 19.48
C ARG A 112 -7.06 2.53 18.19
N ALA A 113 -7.66 2.99 17.08
CA ALA A 113 -7.54 2.33 15.80
C ALA A 113 -6.08 2.23 15.30
N LEU A 114 -5.27 3.27 15.50
CA LEU A 114 -3.84 3.23 15.16
C LEU A 114 -3.04 2.37 16.17
N ALA A 115 -3.33 2.53 17.45
CA ALA A 115 -2.67 1.84 18.56
C ALA A 115 -2.76 0.31 18.39
N VAL A 116 -3.95 -0.19 18.06
CA VAL A 116 -4.20 -1.61 17.81
C VAL A 116 -3.43 -2.12 16.59
N GLN A 117 -3.41 -1.38 15.48
CA GLN A 117 -2.69 -1.82 14.27
C GLN A 117 -1.18 -1.81 14.47
N LEU A 118 -0.63 -0.83 15.17
CA LEU A 118 0.79 -0.84 15.56
C LEU A 118 1.10 -1.99 16.52
N ALA A 119 0.19 -2.30 17.44
CA ALA A 119 0.39 -3.45 18.31
C ALA A 119 0.49 -4.76 17.50
N ARG A 120 -0.34 -4.95 16.47
CA ARG A 120 -0.27 -6.14 15.57
C ARG A 120 1.06 -6.33 14.86
N VAL A 121 1.86 -5.28 14.72
CA VAL A 121 3.17 -5.32 14.05
C VAL A 121 4.34 -5.24 15.02
N GLY A 122 4.13 -5.60 16.30
CA GLY A 122 5.21 -5.89 17.24
C GLY A 122 5.60 -4.74 18.17
N PHE A 123 4.67 -3.83 18.48
CA PHE A 123 4.88 -2.76 19.46
C PHE A 123 3.94 -2.90 20.66
N VAL A 124 4.36 -2.43 21.84
CA VAL A 124 3.41 -2.05 22.89
C VAL A 124 2.98 -0.62 22.61
N THR A 125 1.69 -0.35 22.45
CA THR A 125 1.19 1.01 22.28
C THR A 125 0.42 1.44 23.50
N PHE A 126 0.47 2.73 23.83
CA PHE A 126 -0.37 3.28 24.88
C PHE A 126 -0.93 4.64 24.50
N THR A 127 -2.26 4.76 24.54
CA THR A 127 -2.96 6.03 24.32
C THR A 127 -3.05 6.79 25.63
N VAL A 128 -2.79 8.09 25.61
CA VAL A 128 -2.61 8.89 26.82
C VAL A 128 -3.58 10.07 26.86
N GLU A 129 -4.27 10.22 28.00
CA GLU A 129 -5.06 11.41 28.32
C GLU A 129 -4.14 12.56 28.75
N TYR A 130 -4.49 13.78 28.40
CA TYR A 130 -3.83 14.99 28.90
C TYR A 130 -4.88 16.11 29.03
N ARG A 131 -4.62 17.12 29.86
CA ARG A 131 -5.59 18.21 30.06
C ARG A 131 -5.68 19.11 28.84
N LEU A 132 -6.91 19.43 28.44
CA LEU A 132 -7.24 20.27 27.29
C LEU A 132 -7.56 21.70 27.72
N SER A 133 -7.51 22.67 26.81
CA SER A 133 -7.67 24.10 27.15
C SER A 133 -8.94 24.51 27.90
N PRO A 134 -10.11 23.84 27.79
CA PRO A 134 -11.25 24.13 28.66
C PRO A 134 -11.00 23.82 30.14
N GLU A 135 -10.05 22.93 30.43
CA GLU A 135 -9.67 22.48 31.77
C GLU A 135 -8.38 23.16 32.25
N ALA A 136 -7.34 23.21 31.40
CA ALA A 136 -6.05 23.83 31.73
C ALA A 136 -5.32 24.35 30.49
N LEU A 137 -4.67 25.52 30.61
CA LEU A 137 -3.86 26.11 29.56
C LEU A 137 -2.44 25.50 29.52
N PHE A 138 -1.67 25.78 28.47
CA PHE A 138 -0.25 25.46 28.43
C PHE A 138 0.47 26.06 29.67
N PRO A 139 1.39 25.35 30.35
CA PRO A 139 2.06 24.10 29.95
C PRO A 139 1.44 22.78 30.46
N ALA A 140 0.23 22.79 31.04
CA ALA A 140 -0.33 21.61 31.74
C ALA A 140 -0.30 20.32 30.90
N ALA A 141 -0.72 20.39 29.64
CA ALA A 141 -0.69 19.24 28.72
C ALA A 141 0.72 18.66 28.50
N LEU A 142 1.75 19.51 28.40
CA LEU A 142 3.13 19.06 28.24
C LEU A 142 3.61 18.31 29.49
N GLU A 143 3.33 18.87 30.67
CA GLU A 143 3.68 18.27 31.95
C GLU A 143 2.99 16.91 32.15
N ASP A 144 1.69 16.84 31.82
CA ASP A 144 0.92 15.60 31.91
C ASP A 144 1.49 14.48 31.02
N LEU A 145 1.96 14.83 29.81
CA LEU A 145 2.57 13.87 28.89
C LEU A 145 3.97 13.44 29.32
N GLU A 146 4.77 14.35 29.87
CA GLU A 146 6.09 14.01 30.42
C GLU A 146 5.96 13.11 31.67
N ASP A 147 4.94 13.34 32.51
CA ASP A 147 4.56 12.50 33.65
C ASP A 147 4.07 11.12 33.22
N ALA A 148 3.20 11.04 32.20
CA ALA A 148 2.71 9.79 31.65
C ALA A 148 3.86 8.93 31.10
N ALA A 149 4.78 9.54 30.35
CA ALA A 149 5.96 8.86 29.83
C ALA A 149 6.86 8.33 30.96
N ALA A 150 7.07 9.11 32.02
CA ALA A 150 7.86 8.69 33.17
C ALA A 150 7.19 7.55 33.95
N TRP A 151 5.86 7.64 34.14
CA TRP A 151 5.08 6.59 34.79
C TRP A 151 5.11 5.28 33.99
N PHE A 152 4.94 5.37 32.66
CA PHE A 152 4.97 4.19 31.80
C PHE A 152 6.33 3.53 31.80
N ALA A 153 7.42 4.30 31.71
CA ALA A 153 8.78 3.76 31.77
C ALA A 153 9.05 2.97 33.07
N ARG A 154 8.55 3.45 34.22
CA ARG A 154 8.65 2.72 35.50
C ARG A 154 7.78 1.46 35.55
N SER A 155 6.70 1.43 34.76
CA SER A 155 5.73 0.34 34.72
C SER A 155 5.91 -0.59 33.51
N ALA A 156 6.94 -0.37 32.67
CA ALA A 156 7.05 -1.00 31.35
C ALA A 156 7.07 -2.54 31.41
N SER A 157 7.74 -3.11 32.41
CA SER A 157 7.83 -4.55 32.61
C SER A 157 6.46 -5.22 32.81
N ARG A 158 5.52 -4.53 33.47
CA ARG A 158 4.13 -4.99 33.65
C ARG A 158 3.44 -5.27 32.31
N PHE A 159 3.80 -4.50 31.29
CA PHE A 159 3.19 -4.56 29.97
C PHE A 159 4.07 -5.33 28.96
N GLY A 160 5.19 -5.91 29.41
CA GLY A 160 6.21 -6.50 28.53
C GLY A 160 6.74 -5.51 27.49
N ALA A 161 6.94 -4.26 27.93
CA ALA A 161 7.57 -3.21 27.16
C ALA A 161 9.03 -3.00 27.59
N ASP A 162 9.91 -2.66 26.65
CA ASP A 162 11.27 -2.21 26.95
C ASP A 162 11.27 -0.70 27.28
N PRO A 163 11.59 -0.31 28.53
CA PRO A 163 11.62 1.11 28.92
C PRO A 163 12.73 1.91 28.22
N MET A 164 13.74 1.25 27.65
CA MET A 164 14.83 1.91 26.89
C MET A 164 14.52 2.04 25.40
N ALA A 165 13.45 1.41 24.93
CA ALA A 165 13.00 1.44 23.54
C ALA A 165 11.61 2.08 23.42
N MET A 166 11.48 3.33 23.88
CA MET A 166 10.23 4.10 23.77
C MET A 166 10.26 5.07 22.58
N ALA A 167 9.12 5.22 21.91
CA ALA A 167 8.84 6.24 20.91
C ALA A 167 7.60 7.05 21.31
N VAL A 168 7.44 8.23 20.71
CA VAL A 168 6.26 9.06 20.87
C VAL A 168 5.66 9.37 19.51
N SER A 169 4.34 9.27 19.41
CA SER A 169 3.57 9.55 18.21
C SER A 169 2.39 10.43 18.54
N GLY A 170 1.93 11.24 17.60
CA GLY A 170 0.64 11.88 17.71
C GLY A 170 0.15 12.49 16.41
N CYS A 171 -1.13 12.87 16.39
CA CYS A 171 -1.77 13.48 15.23
C CYS A 171 -2.22 14.92 15.48
N SER A 172 -2.05 15.82 14.51
CA SER A 172 -2.45 17.24 14.61
C SER A 172 -1.81 17.92 15.84
N ALA A 173 -2.62 18.47 16.75
CA ALA A 173 -2.18 18.95 18.06
C ALA A 173 -1.32 17.92 18.83
N GLY A 174 -1.69 16.63 18.76
CA GLY A 174 -0.89 15.54 19.32
C GLY A 174 0.43 15.31 18.60
N GLY A 175 0.51 15.57 17.28
CA GLY A 175 1.76 15.48 16.51
C GLY A 175 2.73 16.61 16.85
N GLN A 176 2.19 17.81 17.11
CA GLN A 176 2.94 18.92 17.67
C GLN A 176 3.44 18.59 19.09
N LEU A 177 2.59 18.07 19.98
CA LEU A 177 2.98 17.67 21.34
C LEU A 177 4.00 16.52 21.34
N ALA A 178 3.83 15.53 20.46
CA ALA A 178 4.79 14.43 20.27
C ALA A 178 6.16 14.96 19.87
N SER A 179 6.18 15.91 18.93
CA SER A 179 7.41 16.60 18.55
C SER A 179 8.00 17.38 19.72
N LEU A 180 7.19 18.11 20.49
CA LEU A 180 7.69 18.91 21.62
C LEU A 180 8.33 18.03 22.71
N VAL A 181 7.64 16.97 23.11
CA VAL A 181 8.13 16.01 24.11
C VAL A 181 9.40 15.31 23.60
N GLY A 182 9.41 14.88 22.34
CA GLY A 182 10.54 14.14 21.77
C GLY A 182 11.73 14.99 21.31
N THR A 183 11.57 16.29 21.06
CA THR A 183 12.71 17.19 20.82
C THR A 183 13.37 17.60 22.13
N ARG A 184 12.57 17.94 23.16
CA ARG A 184 13.07 18.19 24.53
C ARG A 184 13.72 16.94 25.14
N ASN A 185 13.18 15.77 24.80
CA ASN A 185 13.65 14.43 25.16
C ASN A 185 14.23 14.31 26.58
N ARG A 186 13.45 14.70 27.60
CA ARG A 186 13.89 14.61 28.99
C ARG A 186 14.33 13.18 29.30
N GLU A 187 15.47 13.06 29.99
CA GLU A 187 16.10 11.77 30.33
C GLU A 187 16.45 10.88 29.13
N ASN A 188 16.51 11.43 27.90
CA ASN A 188 16.75 10.68 26.68
C ASN A 188 15.76 9.50 26.49
N ARG A 189 14.52 9.72 26.92
CA ARG A 189 13.50 8.68 27.04
C ARG A 189 13.02 8.15 25.69
N PHE A 190 12.92 9.02 24.70
CA PHE A 190 12.42 8.67 23.38
C PHE A 190 13.56 8.43 22.39
N ARG A 191 13.46 7.31 21.66
CA ARG A 191 14.34 6.93 20.55
C ARG A 191 13.78 7.36 19.20
N ALA A 192 12.47 7.62 19.11
CA ALA A 192 11.80 8.00 17.88
C ALA A 192 10.61 8.94 18.15
N VAL A 193 10.34 9.83 17.20
CA VAL A 193 9.14 10.68 17.14
C VAL A 193 8.42 10.44 15.82
N ILE A 194 7.11 10.27 15.89
CA ILE A 194 6.23 10.29 14.71
C ILE A 194 5.29 11.49 14.84
N ASN A 195 5.43 12.43 13.90
CA ASN A 195 4.57 13.59 13.80
C ASN A 195 3.61 13.39 12.62
N ILE A 196 2.33 13.13 12.93
CA ILE A 196 1.27 13.01 11.94
C ILE A 196 0.56 14.36 11.82
N ASP A 197 0.90 15.13 10.79
CA ASP A 197 0.25 16.40 10.45
C ASP A 197 0.18 17.44 11.59
N GLY A 198 1.20 17.50 12.42
CA GLY A 198 1.38 18.48 13.49
C GLY A 198 2.41 19.55 13.15
N ILE A 199 2.09 20.80 13.47
CA ILE A 199 3.01 21.93 13.29
C ILE A 199 4.28 21.76 14.13
N SER A 200 5.41 22.29 13.65
CA SER A 200 6.69 22.26 14.37
C SER A 200 6.99 23.56 15.12
N THR A 201 6.20 24.61 14.89
CA THR A 201 6.37 25.90 15.58
C THR A 201 5.08 26.71 15.57
N PHE A 202 4.79 27.41 16.67
CA PHE A 202 3.68 28.37 16.76
C PHE A 202 4.10 29.76 16.27
N ILE A 203 5.40 30.08 16.30
CA ILE A 203 5.92 31.40 15.89
C ILE A 203 6.09 31.53 14.36
N TYR A 204 5.38 30.70 13.59
CA TYR A 204 5.34 30.84 12.13
C TYR A 204 4.53 32.10 11.77
N PRO A 205 5.00 32.97 10.84
CA PRO A 205 4.40 34.29 10.62
C PRO A 205 2.88 34.28 10.45
N GLU A 206 2.35 33.39 9.63
CA GLU A 206 0.92 33.26 9.34
C GLU A 206 0.11 32.78 10.55
N THR A 207 0.74 32.03 11.46
CA THR A 207 0.10 31.56 12.70
C THR A 207 -0.01 32.70 13.71
N VAL A 208 1.07 33.47 13.86
CA VAL A 208 1.10 34.67 14.71
C VAL A 208 0.12 35.72 14.18
N GLU A 209 0.20 36.04 12.88
CA GLU A 209 -0.65 37.06 12.26
C GLU A 209 -2.14 36.73 12.39
N ARG A 210 -2.52 35.45 12.26
CA ARG A 210 -3.91 35.01 12.45
C ARG A 210 -4.41 35.29 13.86
N ALA A 211 -3.60 34.99 14.89
CA ALA A 211 -3.97 35.23 16.28
C ALA A 211 -4.05 36.73 16.61
N GLU A 212 -3.08 37.51 16.14
CA GLU A 212 -3.07 38.97 16.33
C GLU A 212 -4.28 39.64 15.66
N LYS A 213 -4.61 39.27 14.42
CA LYS A 213 -5.80 39.80 13.73
C LYS A 213 -7.10 39.48 14.44
N ALA A 214 -7.24 38.24 14.94
CA ALA A 214 -8.44 37.86 15.69
C ALA A 214 -8.59 38.73 16.95
N ARG A 215 -7.50 38.95 17.68
CA ARG A 215 -7.48 39.82 18.86
C ARG A 215 -7.82 41.27 18.50
N GLU A 216 -7.15 41.86 17.51
CA GLU A 216 -7.35 43.25 17.07
C GLU A 216 -8.80 43.52 16.65
N ARG A 217 -9.48 42.52 16.08
CA ARG A 217 -10.87 42.62 15.63
C ARG A 217 -11.90 42.25 16.69
N GLY A 218 -11.46 41.82 17.89
CA GLY A 218 -12.37 41.28 18.91
C GLY A 218 -13.10 40.01 18.46
N GLU A 219 -12.52 39.26 17.52
CA GLU A 219 -13.05 37.98 17.05
C GLU A 219 -12.71 36.87 18.04
N LYS A 220 -13.36 35.70 17.89
CA LYS A 220 -13.06 34.52 18.72
C LYS A 220 -11.60 34.12 18.51
N GLU A 221 -10.85 33.97 19.60
CA GLU A 221 -9.47 33.53 19.55
C GLU A 221 -9.29 32.17 18.86
N PRO A 222 -8.27 32.03 18.00
CA PRO A 222 -7.85 30.74 17.49
C PRO A 222 -7.51 29.77 18.63
N VAL A 223 -7.80 28.48 18.41
CA VAL A 223 -7.70 27.47 19.47
C VAL A 223 -6.28 27.30 20.03
N ASP A 224 -5.28 27.47 19.18
CA ASP A 224 -3.86 27.54 19.55
C ASP A 224 -3.57 28.73 20.47
N ALA A 225 -4.02 29.94 20.13
CA ALA A 225 -3.86 31.13 20.97
C ALA A 225 -4.55 30.97 22.33
N LEU A 226 -5.78 30.44 22.33
CA LEU A 226 -6.53 30.17 23.56
C LEU A 226 -5.75 29.20 24.47
N TRP A 227 -5.28 28.08 23.92
CA TRP A 227 -4.50 27.09 24.70
C TRP A 227 -3.18 27.66 25.22
N LEU A 228 -2.54 28.55 24.46
CA LEU A 228 -1.31 29.24 24.85
C LEU A 228 -1.56 30.39 25.86
N GLY A 229 -2.82 30.71 26.17
CA GLY A 229 -3.19 31.76 27.10
C GLY A 229 -3.06 33.16 26.53
N GLY A 230 -3.32 33.33 25.23
CA GLY A 230 -3.40 34.62 24.55
C GLY A 230 -2.66 34.65 23.20
N SER A 231 -2.74 35.79 22.52
CA SER A 231 -1.99 36.04 21.29
C SER A 231 -0.48 36.10 21.54
N TYR A 232 0.33 36.09 20.47
CA TYR A 232 1.78 36.11 20.60
C TYR A 232 2.30 37.35 21.33
N SER A 233 1.67 38.51 21.11
CA SER A 233 2.05 39.76 21.79
C SER A 233 1.62 39.80 23.26
N GLU A 234 0.64 38.98 23.67
CA GLU A 234 0.21 38.86 25.07
C GLU A 234 1.06 37.86 25.84
N ASN A 235 1.39 36.72 25.22
CA ASN A 235 2.15 35.65 25.86
C ASN A 235 3.23 35.02 24.95
N PRO A 236 4.28 35.77 24.58
CA PRO A 236 5.28 35.29 23.64
C PRO A 236 6.08 34.09 24.18
N GLU A 237 6.21 33.99 25.50
CA GLU A 237 6.98 32.93 26.15
C GLU A 237 6.28 31.58 26.02
N HIS A 238 4.95 31.51 26.16
CA HIS A 238 4.21 30.26 25.90
C HIS A 238 4.31 29.82 24.43
N TRP A 239 4.20 30.76 23.49
CA TRP A 239 4.32 30.44 22.06
C TRP A 239 5.70 29.86 21.70
N LYS A 240 6.79 30.42 22.26
CA LYS A 240 8.14 29.88 22.10
C LYS A 240 8.31 28.55 22.82
N ALA A 241 7.88 28.47 24.09
CA ALA A 241 8.03 27.26 24.91
C ALA A 241 7.26 26.07 24.32
N ALA A 242 6.12 26.32 23.67
CA ALA A 242 5.32 25.29 23.01
C ALA A 242 5.82 24.93 21.60
N SER A 243 6.86 25.58 21.06
CA SER A 243 7.34 25.33 19.69
C SER A 243 8.44 24.26 19.64
N PRO A 244 8.17 23.02 19.18
CA PRO A 244 9.17 21.92 19.14
C PRO A 244 10.49 22.30 18.49
N LEU A 245 10.40 23.09 17.41
CA LEU A 245 11.53 23.58 16.61
C LEU A 245 12.60 24.26 17.48
N LEU A 246 12.20 24.96 18.53
CA LEU A 246 13.10 25.74 19.39
C LEU A 246 13.80 24.88 20.44
N HIS A 247 13.41 23.62 20.60
CA HIS A 247 13.98 22.70 21.60
C HIS A 247 14.91 21.64 21.00
N ILE A 248 15.24 21.71 19.72
CA ILE A 248 16.08 20.71 19.05
C ILE A 248 17.54 20.82 19.53
N HIS A 249 18.07 19.71 20.03
CA HIS A 249 19.45 19.55 20.49
C HIS A 249 19.98 18.13 20.20
N ARG A 250 21.27 17.86 20.50
CA ARG A 250 21.95 16.57 20.19
C ARG A 250 21.34 15.29 20.79
N ARG A 251 20.36 15.43 21.68
CA ARG A 251 19.65 14.31 22.33
C ARG A 251 18.19 14.25 21.90
N SER A 252 17.76 15.11 20.98
CA SER A 252 16.44 15.01 20.38
C SER A 252 16.34 13.69 19.60
N ALA A 253 15.16 13.08 19.61
CA ALA A 253 14.93 11.84 18.90
C ALA A 253 14.85 12.07 17.37
N PRO A 254 15.25 11.08 16.55
CA PRO A 254 14.86 10.99 15.14
C PRO A 254 13.37 11.21 14.91
N VAL A 255 13.01 11.86 13.80
CA VAL A 255 11.62 12.27 13.53
C VAL A 255 11.12 11.78 12.16
N CYS A 256 9.99 11.08 12.14
CA CYS A 256 9.22 10.78 10.94
C CYS A 256 8.03 11.74 10.83
N PHE A 257 7.96 12.47 9.73
CA PHE A 257 6.83 13.35 9.42
C PHE A 257 5.90 12.65 8.42
N ILE A 258 4.63 12.47 8.80
CA ILE A 258 3.58 11.92 7.92
C ILE A 258 2.53 13.00 7.73
N ASN A 259 2.38 13.48 6.50
CA ASN A 259 1.72 14.73 6.18
C ASN A 259 0.50 14.54 5.28
N SER A 260 -0.53 15.36 5.50
CA SER A 260 -1.62 15.50 4.53
C SER A 260 -1.19 16.38 3.36
N SER A 261 -2.07 16.57 2.38
CA SER A 261 -1.83 17.52 1.29
C SER A 261 -2.10 18.98 1.67
N ILE A 262 -2.26 19.32 2.97
CA ILE A 262 -2.68 20.65 3.43
C ILE A 262 -1.50 21.41 4.07
N PRO A 263 -0.90 22.40 3.37
CA PRO A 263 0.39 23.00 3.78
C PRO A 263 0.44 23.62 5.18
N ARG A 264 -0.67 24.19 5.68
CA ARG A 264 -0.70 24.88 6.98
C ARG A 264 -0.35 23.97 8.17
N PHE A 265 -0.53 22.66 8.04
CA PHE A 265 -0.19 21.70 9.08
C PHE A 265 1.30 21.34 9.10
N HIS A 266 2.07 21.86 8.14
CA HIS A 266 3.51 21.63 8.00
C HIS A 266 4.33 22.83 8.48
N ASN A 267 3.70 23.85 9.08
CA ASN A 267 4.36 25.08 9.51
C ASN A 267 5.58 24.77 10.39
N GLY A 268 6.75 25.26 9.96
CA GLY A 268 8.05 25.05 10.61
C GLY A 268 8.70 23.69 10.39
N ARG A 269 8.07 22.73 9.70
CA ARG A 269 8.61 21.37 9.48
C ARG A 269 9.96 21.40 8.76
N ASP A 270 10.06 22.18 7.68
CA ASP A 270 11.27 22.17 6.86
C ASP A 270 12.47 22.84 7.56
N GLU A 271 12.21 23.78 8.48
CA GLU A 271 13.24 24.31 9.39
C GLU A 271 13.60 23.28 10.48
N HIS A 272 12.61 22.53 10.97
CA HIS A 272 12.81 21.45 11.94
C HIS A 272 13.76 20.39 11.36
N ILE A 273 13.48 19.92 10.14
CA ILE A 273 14.32 18.97 9.40
C ILE A 273 15.74 19.52 9.24
N ARG A 274 15.89 20.75 8.71
CA ARG A 274 17.21 21.37 8.56
C ARG A 274 17.99 21.45 9.88
N ARG A 275 17.31 21.68 11.00
CA ARG A 275 17.94 21.72 12.31
C ARG A 275 18.37 20.32 12.79
N LEU A 276 17.56 19.28 12.58
CA LEU A 276 17.93 17.89 12.87
C LEU A 276 19.12 17.44 12.01
N ASP A 277 19.10 17.74 10.72
CA ASP A 277 20.17 17.42 9.77
C ASP A 277 21.49 18.07 10.20
N SER A 278 21.46 19.33 10.66
CA SER A 278 22.65 20.03 11.16
C SER A 278 23.30 19.36 12.39
N LEU A 279 22.56 18.50 13.09
CA LEU A 279 23.00 17.73 14.24
C LEU A 279 23.27 16.25 13.92
N GLY A 280 23.06 15.83 12.68
CA GLY A 280 23.16 14.43 12.25
C GLY A 280 22.06 13.54 12.84
N ILE A 281 20.91 14.12 13.19
CA ILE A 281 19.76 13.37 13.72
C ILE A 281 18.87 12.98 12.55
N TYR A 282 18.62 11.68 12.38
CA TYR A 282 17.85 11.16 11.27
C TYR A 282 16.42 11.72 11.24
N SER A 283 15.94 12.09 10.05
CA SER A 283 14.55 12.42 9.83
C SER A 283 14.07 11.91 8.45
N GLU A 284 12.77 11.66 8.33
CA GLU A 284 12.14 11.28 7.05
C GLU A 284 10.76 11.94 6.91
N VAL A 285 10.32 12.14 5.67
CA VAL A 285 9.08 12.83 5.34
C VAL A 285 8.29 12.02 4.34
N HIS A 286 7.01 11.83 4.62
CA HIS A 286 6.04 11.18 3.76
C HIS A 286 4.81 12.09 3.64
N THR A 287 4.35 12.34 2.42
CA THR A 287 3.17 13.17 2.18
C THR A 287 2.17 12.37 1.36
N PHE A 288 0.91 12.34 1.80
CA PHE A 288 -0.17 11.76 1.01
C PHE A 288 -0.85 12.83 0.16
N ASP A 289 -0.78 12.66 -1.16
CA ASP A 289 -1.46 13.53 -2.11
C ASP A 289 -2.99 13.43 -2.00
N ASP A 290 -3.67 14.55 -2.22
CA ASP A 290 -5.14 14.71 -2.15
C ASP A 290 -5.78 14.06 -0.91
N THR A 291 -5.35 14.50 0.27
CA THR A 291 -5.83 13.96 1.55
C THR A 291 -6.39 15.04 2.47
N PRO A 292 -7.42 14.71 3.29
CA PRO A 292 -7.86 15.61 4.34
C PRO A 292 -6.82 15.65 5.45
N HIS A 293 -6.87 16.68 6.29
CA HIS A 293 -6.07 16.75 7.51
C HIS A 293 -6.20 15.46 8.33
N THR A 294 -7.41 14.93 8.47
CA THR A 294 -7.76 13.81 9.36
C THR A 294 -7.60 12.43 8.71
N PHE A 295 -6.75 12.30 7.69
CA PHE A 295 -6.60 11.07 6.88
C PHE A 295 -6.34 9.81 7.71
N TRP A 296 -5.63 9.91 8.83
CA TRP A 296 -5.27 8.78 9.69
C TRP A 296 -6.48 8.08 10.35
N HIS A 297 -7.66 8.70 10.34
CA HIS A 297 -8.90 8.07 10.86
C HIS A 297 -9.58 7.17 9.83
N PHE A 298 -9.13 7.16 8.57
CA PHE A 298 -9.88 6.58 7.47
C PHE A 298 -9.06 5.62 6.60
N HIS A 299 -9.68 4.51 6.19
CA HIS A 299 -9.16 3.71 5.10
C HIS A 299 -9.29 4.45 3.75
N PRO A 300 -8.32 4.29 2.82
CA PRO A 300 -7.15 3.43 2.94
C PRO A 300 -5.96 4.05 3.70
N TRP A 301 -5.94 5.37 3.88
CA TRP A 301 -4.77 6.09 4.39
C TRP A 301 -4.29 5.63 5.76
N GLN A 302 -5.19 5.21 6.66
CA GLN A 302 -4.80 4.67 7.97
C GLN A 302 -3.81 3.49 7.85
N LEU A 303 -4.02 2.56 6.91
CA LEU A 303 -3.11 1.43 6.73
C LEU A 303 -1.76 1.87 6.17
N SER A 304 -1.76 2.83 5.24
CA SER A 304 -0.54 3.45 4.73
C SER A 304 0.21 4.17 5.85
N THR A 305 -0.48 4.92 6.72
CA THR A 305 0.10 5.54 7.91
C THR A 305 0.76 4.49 8.81
N ILE A 306 0.07 3.39 9.12
CA ILE A 306 0.64 2.30 9.92
C ILE A 306 1.89 1.70 9.28
N ARG A 307 1.90 1.50 7.96
CA ARG A 307 3.07 1.01 7.22
C ARG A 307 4.26 1.97 7.37
N LEU A 308 4.04 3.27 7.24
CA LEU A 308 5.09 4.28 7.40
C LEU A 308 5.60 4.35 8.84
N MET A 309 4.67 4.37 9.80
CA MET A 309 5.00 4.36 11.23
C MET A 309 5.84 3.14 11.61
N SER A 310 5.37 1.94 11.28
CA SER A 310 6.06 0.70 11.60
C SER A 310 7.41 0.60 10.88
N GLY A 311 7.49 0.96 9.59
CA GLY A 311 8.75 0.98 8.86
C GLY A 311 9.81 1.89 9.50
N PHE A 312 9.41 3.09 9.92
CA PHE A 312 10.28 4.00 10.66
C PHE A 312 10.68 3.45 12.03
N LEU A 313 9.72 2.96 12.82
CA LEU A 313 10.01 2.44 14.16
C LEU A 313 10.89 1.20 14.12
N HIS A 314 10.65 0.26 13.21
CA HIS A 314 11.53 -0.88 13.01
C HIS A 314 12.93 -0.45 12.61
N LYS A 315 13.08 0.57 11.74
CA LYS A 315 14.39 1.14 11.39
C LYS A 315 15.13 1.70 12.62
N ILE A 316 14.43 2.37 13.53
CA ILE A 316 15.03 2.99 14.73
C ILE A 316 15.33 1.98 15.84
N PHE A 317 14.43 1.03 16.09
CA PHE A 317 14.55 0.05 17.17
C PHE A 317 15.29 -1.22 16.78
N ARG A 318 15.71 -1.34 15.52
CA ARG A 318 16.52 -2.47 15.04
C ARG A 318 17.78 -2.63 15.91
N PRO A 319 18.01 -3.80 16.53
CA PRO A 319 19.34 -4.14 17.02
C PRO A 319 20.29 -4.13 15.82
N SER A 320 21.38 -3.36 15.89
CA SER A 320 22.37 -3.29 14.81
C SER A 320 22.82 -4.70 14.42
N GLY A 321 22.40 -5.18 13.24
CA GLY A 321 22.77 -6.49 12.67
C GLY A 321 21.63 -7.51 12.41
N GLU A 322 20.41 -7.36 12.94
CA GLU A 322 19.34 -8.35 12.68
C GLU A 322 18.47 -7.98 11.46
N ILE A 323 18.26 -8.89 10.52
CA ILE A 323 17.41 -8.67 9.34
C ILE A 323 15.97 -9.08 9.65
N GLU A 324 15.02 -8.16 9.45
CA GLU A 324 13.59 -8.43 9.68
C GLU A 324 13.06 -9.32 8.56
N ARG A 325 13.00 -10.63 8.84
CA ARG A 325 12.54 -11.61 7.87
C ARG A 325 11.04 -11.86 7.89
N SER A 326 10.27 -11.38 8.86
CA SER A 326 8.78 -11.42 8.89
C SER A 326 8.11 -12.72 8.36
N GLY A 327 8.68 -13.90 8.65
CA GLY A 327 8.17 -15.19 8.15
C GLY A 327 8.66 -15.64 6.76
N TYR A 328 9.68 -14.97 6.22
CA TYR A 328 10.44 -15.32 5.03
C TYR A 328 11.76 -15.98 5.42
N ASP A 329 12.33 -16.81 4.55
CA ASP A 329 13.64 -17.43 4.77
C ASP A 329 14.77 -16.41 4.51
N TRP A 330 14.56 -15.51 3.54
CA TRP A 330 15.54 -14.50 3.14
C TRP A 330 14.84 -13.19 2.70
N VAL A 331 15.54 -12.07 2.87
CA VAL A 331 15.11 -10.74 2.42
C VAL A 331 16.15 -10.17 1.45
N VAL A 332 15.68 -9.62 0.34
CA VAL A 332 16.50 -8.87 -0.62
C VAL A 332 16.15 -7.40 -0.50
N ALA A 333 17.16 -6.54 -0.31
CA ALA A 333 16.99 -5.09 -0.31
C ALA A 333 18.26 -4.40 -0.83
N GLN A 334 18.13 -3.57 -1.88
CA GLN A 334 19.26 -2.89 -2.52
C GLN A 334 19.98 -1.89 -1.59
N ASP A 335 19.31 -1.40 -0.56
CA ASP A 335 19.84 -0.46 0.45
C ASP A 335 20.69 -1.14 1.53
N GLY A 336 20.87 -2.46 1.45
CA GLY A 336 21.63 -3.25 2.43
C GLY A 336 20.85 -3.58 3.70
N SER A 337 19.56 -3.29 3.76
CA SER A 337 18.72 -3.61 4.91
C SER A 337 18.31 -5.08 5.00
N GLY A 338 18.44 -5.84 3.90
CA GLY A 338 18.13 -7.27 3.77
C GLY A 338 19.36 -8.20 3.89
N ASP A 339 19.13 -9.50 3.72
CA ASP A 339 20.17 -10.54 3.68
C ASP A 339 21.03 -10.47 2.41
N PHE A 340 20.43 -10.03 1.31
CA PHE A 340 21.11 -9.81 0.04
C PHE A 340 20.73 -8.47 -0.57
N THR A 341 21.59 -7.95 -1.44
CA THR A 341 21.32 -6.73 -2.22
C THR A 341 20.84 -7.04 -3.64
N THR A 342 20.93 -8.30 -4.09
CA THR A 342 20.48 -8.77 -5.40
C THR A 342 19.62 -10.01 -5.27
N ILE A 343 18.69 -10.19 -6.21
CA ILE A 343 17.76 -11.32 -6.20
C ILE A 343 18.49 -12.61 -6.59
N GLN A 344 19.40 -12.56 -7.56
CA GLN A 344 20.15 -13.75 -7.98
C GLN A 344 21.00 -14.31 -6.83
N ALA A 345 21.64 -13.48 -6.01
CA ALA A 345 22.44 -13.95 -4.87
C ALA A 345 21.58 -14.69 -3.85
N ALA A 346 20.35 -14.22 -3.62
CA ALA A 346 19.40 -14.89 -2.72
C ALA A 346 18.97 -16.25 -3.27
N ILE A 347 18.69 -16.34 -4.57
CA ILE A 347 18.36 -17.61 -5.26
C ILE A 347 19.52 -18.59 -5.18
N ASP A 348 20.74 -18.12 -5.43
CA ASP A 348 21.95 -18.95 -5.44
C ASP A 348 22.23 -19.55 -4.05
N ALA A 349 21.93 -18.79 -2.99
CA ALA A 349 22.07 -19.22 -1.60
C ALA A 349 21.05 -20.28 -1.16
N VAL A 350 19.95 -20.47 -1.90
CA VAL A 350 19.00 -21.56 -1.61
C VAL A 350 19.65 -22.91 -1.91
N PRO A 351 19.71 -23.86 -0.97
CA PRO A 351 20.28 -25.17 -1.24
C PRO A 351 19.58 -25.90 -2.39
N ASP A 352 20.35 -26.55 -3.26
CA ASP A 352 19.81 -27.36 -4.34
C ASP A 352 19.01 -28.56 -3.81
N PHE A 353 17.92 -28.88 -4.51
CA PHE A 353 17.01 -30.00 -4.22
C PHE A 353 16.41 -29.99 -2.81
N ARG A 354 16.33 -28.81 -2.19
CA ARG A 354 15.73 -28.63 -0.88
C ARG A 354 14.30 -29.18 -0.86
N LYS A 355 13.99 -29.96 0.17
CA LYS A 355 12.68 -30.64 0.33
C LYS A 355 11.62 -29.81 1.04
N ARG A 356 11.95 -28.57 1.39
CA ARG A 356 11.07 -27.62 2.10
C ARG A 356 10.91 -26.37 1.23
N PRO A 357 9.72 -25.72 1.22
CA PRO A 357 9.52 -24.45 0.52
C PRO A 357 10.47 -23.37 1.02
N THR A 358 10.95 -22.52 0.11
CA THR A 358 11.78 -21.35 0.45
C THR A 358 11.06 -20.09 0.02
N ARG A 359 10.88 -19.12 0.92
CA ARG A 359 10.21 -17.85 0.63
C ARG A 359 11.21 -16.71 0.72
N ILE A 360 11.33 -15.92 -0.35
CA ILE A 360 12.23 -14.77 -0.42
C ILE A 360 11.38 -13.51 -0.55
N LEU A 361 11.50 -12.60 0.41
CA LEU A 361 10.92 -11.25 0.31
C LEU A 361 11.87 -10.36 -0.48
N ILE A 362 11.34 -9.62 -1.44
CA ILE A 362 12.08 -8.65 -2.24
C ILE A 362 11.50 -7.27 -1.95
N ARG A 363 12.29 -6.41 -1.30
CA ARG A 363 11.91 -5.04 -0.97
C ARG A 363 11.79 -4.18 -2.22
N ASN A 364 11.06 -3.09 -2.10
CA ASN A 364 10.91 -2.11 -3.18
C ASN A 364 12.25 -1.69 -3.79
N GLY A 365 12.31 -1.65 -5.12
CA GLY A 365 13.52 -1.39 -5.88
C GLY A 365 13.37 -1.81 -7.34
N VAL A 366 14.23 -1.25 -8.20
CA VAL A 366 14.37 -1.69 -9.58
C VAL A 366 15.62 -2.56 -9.67
N TYR A 367 15.39 -3.86 -9.76
CA TYR A 367 16.41 -4.90 -9.86
C TYR A 367 16.70 -5.17 -11.33
N ARG A 368 17.73 -4.48 -11.85
CA ARG A 368 18.22 -4.67 -13.22
C ARG A 368 19.12 -5.90 -13.28
N GLU A 369 18.50 -7.07 -13.26
CA GLU A 369 19.16 -8.38 -13.23
C GLU A 369 18.56 -9.28 -14.30
N ARG A 370 19.41 -10.08 -14.96
CA ARG A 370 18.95 -11.22 -15.74
C ARG A 370 18.90 -12.44 -14.83
N LEU A 371 17.71 -12.80 -14.36
CA LEU A 371 17.53 -13.85 -13.36
C LEU A 371 17.43 -15.24 -13.99
N ILE A 372 18.19 -16.18 -13.44
CA ILE A 372 18.13 -17.60 -13.81
C ILE A 372 17.78 -18.40 -12.56
N ILE A 373 16.60 -19.01 -12.58
CA ILE A 373 16.14 -19.92 -11.53
C ILE A 373 16.20 -21.34 -12.09
N PRO A 374 17.24 -22.13 -11.72
CA PRO A 374 17.43 -23.47 -12.25
C PRO A 374 16.48 -24.47 -11.58
N ASP A 375 16.26 -25.61 -12.24
CA ASP A 375 15.38 -26.71 -11.76
C ASP A 375 15.80 -27.28 -10.40
N THR A 376 17.04 -27.03 -9.98
CA THR A 376 17.55 -27.44 -8.68
C THR A 376 16.92 -26.66 -7.53
N LYS A 377 16.39 -25.44 -7.75
CA LYS A 377 15.78 -24.58 -6.72
C LYS A 377 14.27 -24.86 -6.55
N GLN A 378 13.92 -26.12 -6.25
CA GLN A 378 12.53 -26.56 -6.13
C GLN A 378 11.75 -25.82 -5.03
N GLN A 379 10.43 -25.65 -5.22
CA GLN A 379 9.51 -25.04 -4.23
C GLN A 379 9.94 -23.64 -3.77
N LEU A 380 10.32 -22.79 -4.73
CA LEU A 380 10.75 -21.42 -4.46
C LEU A 380 9.57 -20.44 -4.62
N THR A 381 9.40 -19.58 -3.62
CA THR A 381 8.44 -18.48 -3.63
C THR A 381 9.16 -17.13 -3.60
N LEU A 382 8.92 -16.28 -4.59
CA LEU A 382 9.37 -14.89 -4.58
C LEU A 382 8.20 -13.96 -4.26
N VAL A 383 8.35 -13.11 -3.25
CA VAL A 383 7.30 -12.17 -2.84
C VAL A 383 7.84 -10.75 -2.90
N GLY A 384 7.27 -9.90 -3.75
CA GLY A 384 7.59 -8.48 -3.74
C GLY A 384 6.85 -7.74 -2.64
N GLU A 385 7.47 -6.68 -2.14
CA GLU A 385 6.84 -5.78 -1.16
C GLU A 385 5.67 -5.00 -1.78
N ASP A 386 5.77 -4.66 -3.06
CA ASP A 386 4.74 -3.94 -3.83
C ASP A 386 4.91 -4.22 -5.33
N LYS A 387 3.86 -4.69 -6.02
CA LYS A 387 3.93 -4.99 -7.45
C LYS A 387 4.32 -3.79 -8.30
N TYR A 388 4.04 -2.56 -7.88
CA TYR A 388 4.36 -1.36 -8.64
C TYR A 388 5.79 -0.86 -8.41
N HIS A 389 6.43 -1.28 -7.32
CA HIS A 389 7.74 -0.77 -6.90
C HIS A 389 8.81 -1.84 -6.74
N THR A 390 8.47 -3.12 -6.76
CA THR A 390 9.40 -4.25 -6.82
C THR A 390 9.46 -4.76 -8.25
N ILE A 391 10.45 -4.30 -9.02
CA ILE A 391 10.53 -4.50 -10.47
C ILE A 391 11.81 -5.25 -10.81
N ILE A 392 11.67 -6.39 -11.49
CA ILE A 392 12.77 -7.16 -12.06
C ILE A 392 12.81 -6.86 -13.56
N THR A 393 13.93 -6.36 -14.08
CA THR A 393 14.02 -5.95 -15.49
C THR A 393 15.36 -6.24 -16.15
N TRP A 394 15.30 -6.49 -17.45
CA TRP A 394 16.45 -6.53 -18.35
C TRP A 394 16.03 -6.02 -19.74
N ASN A 395 16.96 -5.96 -20.70
CA ASN A 395 16.72 -5.32 -22.01
C ASN A 395 17.29 -6.10 -23.20
N ASN A 396 17.24 -7.43 -23.13
CA ASN A 396 17.64 -8.25 -24.24
C ASN A 396 16.48 -8.40 -25.25
N PHE A 397 16.81 -8.51 -26.54
CA PHE A 397 15.88 -8.74 -27.64
C PHE A 397 16.53 -9.75 -28.61
N ALA A 398 15.74 -10.50 -29.37
CA ALA A 398 16.22 -11.70 -30.07
C ALA A 398 17.41 -11.45 -31.01
N SER A 399 17.39 -10.37 -31.79
CA SER A 399 18.47 -10.03 -32.73
C SER A 399 19.69 -9.36 -32.08
N LYS A 400 19.66 -9.14 -30.75
CA LYS A 400 20.81 -8.62 -30.01
C LYS A 400 21.94 -9.65 -30.08
N ARG A 401 23.14 -9.16 -30.42
CA ARG A 401 24.34 -9.99 -30.56
C ARG A 401 24.92 -10.31 -29.17
N SER A 402 25.26 -11.58 -28.94
CA SER A 402 26.01 -12.04 -27.79
C SER A 402 27.47 -11.57 -27.85
N SER A 403 28.22 -11.79 -26.78
CA SER A 403 29.67 -11.52 -26.75
C SER A 403 30.47 -12.33 -27.77
N LEU A 404 29.90 -13.41 -28.32
CA LEU A 404 30.50 -14.25 -29.36
C LEU A 404 30.03 -13.88 -30.77
N GLY A 405 29.14 -12.90 -30.92
CA GLY A 405 28.65 -12.40 -32.22
C GLY A 405 27.38 -13.08 -32.75
N ASP A 406 26.87 -14.12 -32.07
CA ASP A 406 25.62 -14.78 -32.44
C ASP A 406 24.39 -14.02 -31.92
N GLU A 407 23.26 -14.09 -32.62
CA GLU A 407 21.97 -13.59 -32.10
C GLU A 407 21.51 -14.44 -30.92
N ILE A 408 21.05 -13.80 -29.84
CA ILE A 408 20.62 -14.52 -28.63
C ILE A 408 19.28 -15.26 -28.82
N GLY A 409 18.48 -14.87 -29.82
CA GLY A 409 17.17 -15.46 -30.11
C GLY A 409 16.10 -15.13 -29.08
N THR A 410 14.84 -15.50 -29.38
CA THR A 410 13.68 -15.23 -28.49
C THR A 410 13.90 -15.78 -27.09
N SER A 411 14.26 -17.06 -26.96
CA SER A 411 14.49 -17.67 -25.64
C SER A 411 15.65 -17.02 -24.89
N GLY A 412 16.73 -16.62 -25.58
CA GLY A 412 17.87 -15.92 -24.97
C GLY A 412 17.57 -14.48 -24.58
N SER A 413 16.46 -13.91 -25.06
CA SER A 413 16.06 -12.53 -24.77
C SER A 413 15.44 -12.34 -23.39
N ALA A 414 15.07 -13.42 -22.69
CA ALA A 414 14.32 -13.33 -21.45
C ALA A 414 15.06 -12.58 -20.34
N SER A 415 14.35 -11.69 -19.63
CA SER A 415 14.83 -11.08 -18.39
C SER A 415 14.89 -12.10 -17.26
N VAL A 416 13.88 -12.97 -17.16
CA VAL A 416 13.77 -13.97 -16.08
C VAL A 416 13.48 -15.37 -16.65
N TYR A 417 14.27 -16.35 -16.22
CA TYR A 417 14.11 -17.77 -16.55
C TYR A 417 13.63 -18.53 -15.31
N ILE A 418 12.42 -19.09 -15.38
CA ILE A 418 11.79 -19.81 -14.27
C ILE A 418 11.67 -21.28 -14.65
N SER A 419 12.52 -22.12 -14.09
CA SER A 419 12.54 -23.55 -14.37
C SER A 419 11.96 -24.45 -13.26
N PRO A 420 12.16 -24.21 -11.95
CA PRO A 420 11.80 -25.19 -10.93
C PRO A 420 10.29 -25.38 -10.81
N ASP A 421 9.84 -26.62 -10.69
CA ASP A 421 8.43 -26.93 -10.42
C ASP A 421 7.98 -26.38 -9.05
N LEU A 422 6.68 -26.13 -8.93
CA LEU A 422 6.05 -25.50 -7.75
C LEU A 422 6.60 -24.10 -7.45
N PHE A 423 6.99 -23.36 -8.49
CA PHE A 423 7.41 -21.98 -8.36
C PHE A 423 6.21 -21.07 -8.09
N ILE A 424 6.34 -20.15 -7.13
CA ILE A 424 5.32 -19.15 -6.82
C ILE A 424 5.94 -17.76 -6.90
N ALA A 425 5.25 -16.81 -7.53
CA ALA A 425 5.57 -15.39 -7.42
C ALA A 425 4.35 -14.57 -7.01
N GLU A 426 4.57 -13.61 -6.11
CA GLU A 426 3.52 -12.75 -5.58
C GLU A 426 3.95 -11.28 -5.58
N ASN A 427 3.03 -10.38 -5.93
CA ASN A 427 3.15 -8.93 -5.68
C ASN A 427 4.45 -8.27 -6.21
N LEU A 428 4.90 -8.65 -7.40
CA LEU A 428 6.08 -8.08 -8.07
C LEU A 428 5.90 -7.95 -9.58
N THR A 429 6.77 -7.18 -10.23
CA THR A 429 6.79 -6.98 -11.68
C THR A 429 7.96 -7.72 -12.34
N PHE A 430 7.67 -8.45 -13.41
CA PHE A 430 8.64 -8.93 -14.39
C PHE A 430 8.56 -8.07 -15.65
N ALA A 431 9.68 -7.49 -16.08
CA ALA A 431 9.73 -6.60 -17.23
C ALA A 431 10.86 -6.93 -18.21
N ASN A 432 10.63 -6.63 -19.49
CA ASN A 432 11.68 -6.41 -20.47
C ASN A 432 11.55 -5.00 -21.03
N ASP A 433 12.55 -4.16 -20.77
CA ASP A 433 12.55 -2.76 -21.16
C ASP A 433 13.37 -2.48 -22.43
N ALA A 434 13.61 -3.48 -23.27
CA ALA A 434 14.21 -3.31 -24.60
C ALA A 434 13.40 -2.40 -25.53
N GLY A 435 12.10 -2.24 -25.28
CA GLY A 435 11.19 -1.52 -26.18
C GLY A 435 10.74 -2.38 -27.38
N PRO A 436 10.20 -1.76 -28.44
CA PRO A 436 9.66 -2.46 -29.60
C PRO A 436 10.77 -2.93 -30.57
N MET A 437 11.69 -3.77 -30.09
CA MET A 437 12.89 -4.24 -30.81
C MET A 437 12.70 -5.61 -31.49
N GLY A 438 11.46 -5.99 -31.78
CA GLY A 438 11.11 -7.39 -32.08
C GLY A 438 10.90 -8.20 -30.81
N GLN A 439 11.16 -9.50 -30.86
CA GLN A 439 10.94 -10.42 -29.72
C GLN A 439 11.82 -10.04 -28.53
N ALA A 440 11.19 -9.75 -27.38
CA ALA A 440 11.88 -9.37 -26.16
C ALA A 440 11.11 -9.89 -24.94
N VAL A 441 11.52 -11.07 -24.46
CA VAL A 441 10.79 -11.80 -23.43
C VAL A 441 11.01 -11.17 -22.04
N ALA A 442 9.94 -10.90 -21.29
CA ALA A 442 10.05 -10.52 -19.89
C ALA A 442 10.29 -11.77 -19.03
N THR A 443 9.48 -12.80 -19.23
CA THR A 443 9.58 -14.05 -18.46
C THR A 443 9.41 -15.26 -19.36
N ILE A 444 10.31 -16.24 -19.20
CA ILE A 444 10.16 -17.60 -19.75
C ILE A 444 9.88 -18.58 -18.60
N VAL A 445 8.72 -19.24 -18.67
CA VAL A 445 8.23 -20.15 -17.62
C VAL A 445 8.27 -21.58 -18.14
N ARG A 446 9.12 -22.40 -17.53
CA ARG A 446 9.27 -23.84 -17.76
C ARG A 446 8.81 -24.68 -16.57
N SER A 447 8.38 -24.04 -15.49
CA SER A 447 7.91 -24.67 -14.27
C SER A 447 6.56 -25.36 -14.47
N ASP A 448 6.44 -26.62 -14.02
CA ASP A 448 5.13 -27.24 -13.77
C ASP A 448 4.58 -26.82 -12.41
N ARG A 449 3.27 -26.63 -12.35
CA ARG A 449 2.55 -26.12 -11.18
C ARG A 449 3.05 -24.74 -10.74
N ALA A 450 3.34 -23.87 -11.71
CA ALA A 450 3.77 -22.50 -11.46
C ALA A 450 2.57 -21.60 -11.13
N CYS A 451 2.69 -20.79 -10.09
CA CYS A 451 1.63 -19.86 -9.66
C CYS A 451 2.14 -18.41 -9.64
N PHE A 452 1.35 -17.49 -10.19
CA PHE A 452 1.63 -16.07 -10.20
C PHE A 452 0.41 -15.31 -9.69
N ILE A 453 0.56 -14.60 -8.57
CA ILE A 453 -0.56 -13.92 -7.89
C ILE A 453 -0.26 -12.43 -7.78
N ASN A 454 -1.14 -11.59 -8.31
CA ASN A 454 -0.99 -10.13 -8.22
C ASN A 454 0.36 -9.64 -8.82
N CYS A 455 0.86 -10.32 -9.86
CA CYS A 455 2.09 -9.96 -10.56
C CYS A 455 1.82 -9.07 -11.78
N ARG A 456 2.87 -8.43 -12.29
CA ARG A 456 2.82 -7.69 -13.56
C ARG A 456 3.85 -8.23 -14.54
N PHE A 457 3.49 -8.32 -15.82
CA PHE A 457 4.37 -8.75 -16.91
C PHE A 457 4.39 -7.66 -17.98
N LEU A 458 5.52 -6.96 -18.09
CA LEU A 458 5.64 -5.76 -18.93
C LEU A 458 6.58 -6.00 -20.11
N GLY A 459 6.11 -5.68 -21.31
CA GLY A 459 6.90 -5.86 -22.54
C GLY A 459 6.23 -5.30 -23.79
N PHE A 460 6.67 -5.81 -24.93
CA PHE A 460 6.12 -5.51 -26.25
C PHE A 460 5.83 -6.84 -26.97
N GLN A 461 6.68 -7.26 -27.90
CA GLN A 461 6.51 -8.55 -28.56
C GLN A 461 7.11 -9.67 -27.70
N ASP A 462 6.39 -10.78 -27.60
CA ASP A 462 6.79 -11.99 -26.87
C ASP A 462 6.97 -11.79 -25.34
N THR A 463 6.14 -10.97 -24.67
CA THR A 463 6.29 -10.64 -23.23
C THR A 463 6.36 -11.87 -22.30
N LEU A 464 5.39 -12.77 -22.37
CA LEU A 464 5.25 -13.95 -21.49
C LEU A 464 5.33 -15.24 -22.29
N TYR A 465 6.41 -16.00 -22.06
CA TYR A 465 6.67 -17.26 -22.75
C TYR A 465 6.36 -18.47 -21.84
N THR A 466 5.20 -19.11 -22.04
CA THR A 466 4.82 -20.35 -21.35
C THR A 466 5.39 -21.58 -22.10
N HIS A 467 6.63 -21.94 -21.78
CA HIS A 467 7.52 -22.64 -22.72
C HIS A 467 7.45 -24.17 -22.68
N LYS A 468 7.20 -24.81 -21.52
CA LYS A 468 7.32 -26.28 -21.39
C LYS A 468 5.97 -26.93 -21.72
N SER A 469 5.95 -27.82 -22.70
CA SER A 469 4.76 -28.65 -22.97
C SER A 469 4.47 -29.55 -21.77
N GLY A 470 3.18 -29.74 -21.48
CA GLY A 470 2.70 -30.50 -20.33
C GLY A 470 2.83 -29.78 -18.99
N SER A 471 3.57 -28.66 -18.89
CA SER A 471 3.63 -27.88 -17.66
C SER A 471 2.37 -27.06 -17.45
N ARG A 472 1.94 -26.95 -16.20
CA ARG A 472 0.69 -26.31 -15.78
C ARG A 472 0.98 -25.02 -15.05
N GLN A 473 0.28 -23.94 -15.41
CA GLN A 473 0.57 -22.60 -14.91
C GLN A 473 -0.72 -21.87 -14.57
N TYR A 474 -0.73 -21.17 -13.44
CA TYR A 474 -1.87 -20.41 -12.94
C TYR A 474 -1.48 -18.96 -12.71
N TYR A 475 -2.23 -18.04 -13.30
CA TYR A 475 -2.03 -16.60 -13.19
C TYR A 475 -3.31 -15.98 -12.63
N ARG A 476 -3.25 -15.35 -11.45
CA ARG A 476 -4.43 -14.76 -10.79
C ARG A 476 -4.23 -13.30 -10.47
N ASN A 477 -5.19 -12.46 -10.85
CA ASN A 477 -5.16 -11.02 -10.61
C ASN A 477 -3.86 -10.36 -11.13
N CYS A 478 -3.31 -10.90 -12.22
CA CYS A 478 -2.09 -10.40 -12.86
C CYS A 478 -2.41 -9.33 -13.92
N TYR A 479 -1.48 -8.42 -14.14
CA TYR A 479 -1.49 -7.48 -15.26
C TYR A 479 -0.47 -7.93 -16.32
N ILE A 480 -0.87 -8.03 -17.59
CA ILE A 480 0.01 -8.45 -18.68
C ILE A 480 -0.14 -7.48 -19.85
N GLU A 481 0.96 -6.92 -20.35
CA GLU A 481 0.94 -6.02 -21.50
C GLU A 481 1.89 -6.44 -22.63
N GLY A 482 1.51 -6.09 -23.87
CA GLY A 482 2.36 -6.32 -25.03
C GLY A 482 1.72 -5.97 -26.37
N THR A 483 2.41 -6.33 -27.46
CA THR A 483 2.02 -6.05 -28.85
C THR A 483 1.73 -7.34 -29.62
N VAL A 484 2.76 -7.99 -30.15
CA VAL A 484 2.65 -9.19 -30.99
C VAL A 484 2.94 -10.41 -30.13
N ASP A 485 2.05 -11.40 -30.19
CA ASP A 485 2.23 -12.73 -29.58
C ASP A 485 2.65 -12.68 -28.11
N PHE A 486 2.16 -11.69 -27.36
CA PHE A 486 2.77 -11.36 -26.08
C PHE A 486 2.45 -12.36 -24.96
N ILE A 487 1.54 -13.31 -25.19
CA ILE A 487 1.36 -14.54 -24.41
C ILE A 487 1.49 -15.74 -25.35
N PHE A 488 2.60 -16.48 -25.29
CA PHE A 488 2.90 -17.52 -26.29
C PHE A 488 3.61 -18.74 -25.70
N GLY A 489 3.62 -19.83 -26.46
CA GLY A 489 4.20 -21.10 -26.04
C GLY A 489 3.20 -22.26 -25.94
N SER A 490 3.56 -23.32 -25.23
CA SER A 490 2.92 -24.65 -25.31
C SER A 490 2.33 -25.15 -23.99
N SER A 491 2.50 -24.43 -22.88
CA SER A 491 2.04 -24.88 -21.56
C SER A 491 0.51 -24.89 -21.46
N ILE A 492 -0.01 -25.58 -20.43
CA ILE A 492 -1.41 -25.47 -20.02
C ILE A 492 -1.47 -24.28 -19.05
N ALA A 493 -2.13 -23.19 -19.44
CA ALA A 493 -2.14 -21.97 -18.63
C ALA A 493 -3.56 -21.46 -18.39
N TRP A 494 -3.87 -21.20 -17.13
CA TRP A 494 -5.13 -20.59 -16.71
C TRP A 494 -4.88 -19.17 -16.19
N PHE A 495 -5.56 -18.20 -16.78
CA PHE A 495 -5.54 -16.79 -16.39
C PHE A 495 -6.89 -16.46 -15.74
N GLU A 496 -6.85 -16.11 -14.46
CA GLU A 496 -8.03 -15.84 -13.63
C GLU A 496 -8.04 -14.37 -13.22
N GLU A 497 -9.09 -13.64 -13.61
CA GLU A 497 -9.29 -12.24 -13.18
C GLU A 497 -8.09 -11.34 -13.52
N CYS A 498 -7.37 -11.65 -14.59
CA CYS A 498 -6.24 -10.87 -15.09
C CYS A 498 -6.70 -9.65 -15.92
N GLU A 499 -5.89 -8.60 -15.89
CA GLU A 499 -5.98 -7.48 -16.84
C GLU A 499 -4.95 -7.68 -17.96
N ILE A 500 -5.42 -7.64 -19.20
CA ILE A 500 -4.63 -7.86 -20.40
C ILE A 500 -4.66 -6.57 -21.22
N TYR A 501 -3.51 -5.91 -21.33
CA TYR A 501 -3.39 -4.60 -21.96
C TYR A 501 -2.68 -4.68 -23.31
N CYS A 502 -3.44 -4.39 -24.36
CA CYS A 502 -3.06 -4.47 -25.76
C CYS A 502 -2.44 -3.16 -26.24
N LYS A 503 -1.12 -3.15 -26.43
CA LYS A 503 -0.36 -1.98 -26.88
C LYS A 503 -0.36 -1.90 -28.39
N ARG A 504 -0.65 -0.73 -28.96
CA ARG A 504 -0.62 -0.46 -30.41
C ARG A 504 -1.53 -1.42 -31.19
N GLN A 505 -0.96 -2.47 -31.78
CA GLN A 505 -1.64 -3.50 -32.57
C GLN A 505 -0.92 -4.84 -32.44
N GLY A 506 -1.66 -5.94 -32.60
CA GLY A 506 -1.05 -7.28 -32.64
C GLY A 506 -1.99 -8.42 -32.27
N TYR A 507 -1.45 -9.36 -31.50
CA TYR A 507 -2.10 -10.63 -31.15
C TYR A 507 -1.88 -10.88 -29.67
N ILE A 508 -2.95 -11.14 -28.92
CA ILE A 508 -2.82 -11.46 -27.49
C ILE A 508 -2.09 -12.78 -27.32
N THR A 509 -2.51 -13.80 -28.06
CA THR A 509 -1.97 -15.15 -27.92
C THR A 509 -1.33 -15.72 -29.19
N ALA A 510 -0.23 -16.45 -29.00
CA ALA A 510 0.33 -17.35 -30.00
C ALA A 510 0.59 -18.74 -29.38
N ALA A 511 -0.49 -19.52 -29.26
CA ALA A 511 -0.43 -20.84 -28.66
C ALA A 511 0.23 -21.86 -29.61
N SER A 512 0.98 -22.80 -29.04
CA SER A 512 1.66 -23.91 -29.71
C SER A 512 1.36 -25.25 -29.04
N THR A 513 0.13 -25.38 -28.54
CA THR A 513 -0.38 -26.59 -27.88
C THR A 513 -0.13 -27.83 -28.74
N PRO A 514 0.54 -28.88 -28.21
CA PRO A 514 0.73 -30.14 -28.91
C PRO A 514 -0.56 -30.92 -29.09
N GLN A 515 -0.59 -31.83 -30.07
CA GLN A 515 -1.78 -32.62 -30.42
C GLN A 515 -2.32 -33.47 -29.26
N ASP A 516 -1.43 -34.01 -28.44
CA ASP A 516 -1.72 -34.88 -27.30
C ASP A 516 -2.05 -34.10 -26.02
N GLN A 517 -1.96 -32.76 -26.04
CA GLN A 517 -2.27 -31.93 -24.88
C GLN A 517 -3.75 -31.50 -24.88
N PRO A 518 -4.55 -31.90 -23.88
CA PRO A 518 -6.00 -31.69 -23.89
C PRO A 518 -6.41 -30.22 -23.73
N PHE A 519 -5.55 -29.42 -23.10
CA PHE A 519 -5.79 -28.01 -22.80
C PHE A 519 -4.63 -27.14 -23.29
N GLY A 520 -4.91 -25.88 -23.59
CA GLY A 520 -3.92 -24.85 -23.88
C GLY A 520 -4.13 -23.69 -22.92
N TYR A 521 -4.52 -22.53 -23.47
CA TYR A 521 -4.79 -21.35 -22.67
C TYR A 521 -6.27 -21.18 -22.37
N ILE A 522 -6.58 -20.84 -21.12
CA ILE A 522 -7.92 -20.47 -20.68
C ILE A 522 -7.82 -19.12 -19.99
N PHE A 523 -8.49 -18.11 -20.54
CA PHE A 523 -8.70 -16.81 -19.93
C PHE A 523 -10.10 -16.82 -19.33
N ASN A 524 -10.19 -16.65 -18.02
CA ASN A 524 -11.44 -16.69 -17.28
C ASN A 524 -11.61 -15.40 -16.49
N ARG A 525 -12.74 -14.70 -16.72
CA ARG A 525 -13.07 -13.42 -16.06
C ARG A 525 -11.98 -12.34 -16.22
N CYS A 526 -11.21 -12.39 -17.29
CA CYS A 526 -10.20 -11.38 -17.59
C CYS A 526 -10.83 -10.10 -18.17
N VAL A 527 -10.12 -8.98 -18.04
CA VAL A 527 -10.46 -7.71 -18.68
C VAL A 527 -9.43 -7.41 -19.76
N ILE A 528 -9.89 -7.22 -21.00
CA ILE A 528 -9.03 -6.98 -22.16
C ILE A 528 -9.26 -5.54 -22.63
N THR A 529 -8.23 -4.71 -22.56
CA THR A 529 -8.24 -3.29 -22.95
C THR A 529 -7.03 -2.96 -23.82
N GLY A 530 -6.93 -1.75 -24.38
CA GLY A 530 -5.76 -1.34 -25.14
C GLY A 530 -5.84 0.06 -25.73
N ASP A 531 -4.82 0.42 -26.51
CA ASP A 531 -4.59 1.78 -27.02
C ASP A 531 -5.59 2.25 -28.08
N ALA A 532 -6.10 1.33 -28.91
CA ALA A 532 -6.89 1.65 -30.09
C ALA A 532 -7.98 0.61 -30.36
N ALA A 533 -9.11 1.06 -30.90
CA ALA A 533 -10.18 0.16 -31.35
C ALA A 533 -9.71 -0.74 -32.51
N HIS A 534 -10.18 -1.98 -32.52
CA HIS A 534 -9.97 -2.98 -33.57
C HIS A 534 -8.51 -3.20 -33.99
N SER A 535 -7.58 -3.04 -33.06
CA SER A 535 -6.15 -3.19 -33.34
C SER A 535 -5.59 -4.58 -33.00
N PHE A 536 -6.37 -5.44 -32.32
CA PHE A 536 -5.91 -6.76 -31.87
C PHE A 536 -6.79 -7.93 -32.29
N TYR A 537 -6.15 -9.06 -32.53
CA TYR A 537 -6.78 -10.38 -32.49
C TYR A 537 -6.59 -11.01 -31.10
N LEU A 538 -7.57 -11.82 -30.68
CA LEU A 538 -7.50 -12.67 -29.49
C LEU A 538 -6.33 -13.67 -29.58
N GLY A 539 -5.99 -14.11 -30.80
CA GLY A 539 -4.84 -14.98 -30.99
C GLY A 539 -4.67 -15.53 -32.39
N ARG A 540 -3.58 -16.29 -32.54
CA ARG A 540 -3.24 -17.06 -33.73
C ARG A 540 -2.50 -18.37 -33.41
N PRO A 541 -2.68 -19.44 -34.20
CA PRO A 541 -2.06 -20.74 -33.95
C PRO A 541 -0.59 -20.76 -34.41
N TRP A 542 0.36 -20.66 -33.48
CA TRP A 542 1.79 -20.82 -33.80
C TRP A 542 2.12 -22.27 -34.22
N ARG A 543 1.29 -23.23 -33.77
CA ARG A 543 1.29 -24.63 -34.23
C ARG A 543 -0.15 -25.11 -34.50
N PRO A 544 -0.36 -26.14 -35.34
CA PRO A 544 -1.69 -26.52 -35.82
C PRO A 544 -2.72 -26.81 -34.72
N TYR A 545 -2.35 -27.54 -33.68
CA TYR A 545 -3.28 -27.95 -32.61
C TYR A 545 -3.45 -26.92 -31.47
N ALA A 546 -3.11 -25.66 -31.71
CA ALA A 546 -3.20 -24.60 -30.71
C ALA A 546 -4.60 -24.50 -30.09
N ARG A 547 -4.68 -24.38 -28.77
CA ARG A 547 -5.96 -24.28 -28.03
C ARG A 547 -6.00 -23.01 -27.19
N VAL A 548 -7.02 -22.19 -27.38
CA VAL A 548 -7.23 -20.94 -26.62
C VAL A 548 -8.71 -20.74 -26.35
N ILE A 549 -9.06 -20.42 -25.10
CA ILE A 549 -10.44 -20.16 -24.69
C ILE A 549 -10.51 -18.84 -23.94
N PHE A 550 -11.41 -17.94 -24.35
CA PHE A 550 -11.80 -16.76 -23.57
C PHE A 550 -13.21 -16.96 -23.01
N LYS A 551 -13.33 -17.03 -21.69
CA LYS A 551 -14.57 -17.36 -20.97
C LYS A 551 -14.90 -16.27 -19.96
N GLU A 552 -16.11 -15.72 -20.07
CA GLU A 552 -16.66 -14.73 -19.13
C GLU A 552 -15.80 -13.48 -18.99
N CYS A 553 -15.03 -13.14 -20.03
CA CYS A 553 -14.15 -11.97 -20.07
C CYS A 553 -14.90 -10.70 -20.51
N GLU A 554 -14.39 -9.55 -20.09
CA GLU A 554 -14.76 -8.25 -20.64
C GLU A 554 -13.80 -7.91 -21.79
N LEU A 555 -14.29 -7.90 -23.03
CA LEU A 555 -13.54 -7.58 -24.24
C LEU A 555 -13.84 -6.14 -24.66
N GLY A 556 -12.86 -5.25 -24.50
CA GLY A 556 -12.93 -3.88 -24.99
C GLY A 556 -12.94 -3.79 -26.52
N GLU A 557 -13.23 -2.60 -27.04
CA GLU A 557 -13.30 -2.32 -28.49
C GLU A 557 -11.98 -2.57 -29.23
N VAL A 558 -10.87 -2.77 -28.50
CA VAL A 558 -9.55 -3.14 -29.04
C VAL A 558 -9.57 -4.42 -29.88
N ILE A 559 -10.52 -5.32 -29.62
CA ILE A 559 -10.64 -6.59 -30.35
C ILE A 559 -11.29 -6.37 -31.73
N ARG A 560 -10.66 -6.96 -32.75
CA ARG A 560 -11.16 -7.01 -34.12
C ARG A 560 -12.44 -7.85 -34.22
N PRO A 561 -13.41 -7.48 -35.09
CA PRO A 561 -14.62 -8.25 -35.31
C PRO A 561 -14.35 -9.73 -35.70
N GLU A 562 -13.32 -9.98 -36.49
CA GLU A 562 -12.89 -11.33 -36.91
C GLU A 562 -12.43 -12.19 -35.72
N GLY A 563 -11.95 -11.56 -34.65
CA GLY A 563 -11.50 -12.17 -33.40
C GLY A 563 -10.16 -12.91 -33.48
N TRP A 564 -9.96 -13.73 -34.50
CA TRP A 564 -8.82 -14.65 -34.60
C TRP A 564 -8.15 -14.59 -35.98
N ASN A 565 -6.86 -14.95 -36.02
CA ASN A 565 -6.10 -15.09 -37.26
C ASN A 565 -5.54 -16.52 -37.35
N ASN A 566 -5.49 -17.10 -38.56
CA ASN A 566 -5.09 -18.49 -38.80
C ASN A 566 -3.57 -18.66 -39.01
N TRP A 567 -2.76 -17.65 -38.69
CA TRP A 567 -1.32 -17.59 -39.01
C TRP A 567 -1.04 -17.60 -40.52
N ASP A 568 -1.96 -17.06 -41.32
CA ASP A 568 -1.91 -17.11 -42.79
C ASP A 568 -1.75 -18.53 -43.35
N ASN A 569 -2.27 -19.52 -42.61
CA ASN A 569 -2.20 -20.93 -42.96
C ASN A 569 -3.57 -21.60 -42.77
N PRO A 570 -4.35 -21.79 -43.87
CA PRO A 570 -5.67 -22.40 -43.82
C PRO A 570 -5.71 -23.80 -43.20
N ALA A 571 -4.63 -24.58 -43.26
CA ALA A 571 -4.58 -25.91 -42.64
C ALA A 571 -4.69 -25.87 -41.11
N ASN A 572 -4.37 -24.72 -40.48
CA ASN A 572 -4.56 -24.55 -39.05
C ASN A 572 -6.05 -24.49 -38.66
N GLU A 573 -6.93 -24.08 -39.58
CA GLU A 573 -8.37 -23.97 -39.32
C GLU A 573 -9.03 -25.34 -39.06
N GLU A 574 -8.41 -26.42 -39.56
CA GLU A 574 -8.89 -27.79 -39.37
C GLU A 574 -8.51 -28.39 -37.99
N THR A 575 -7.49 -27.82 -37.33
CA THR A 575 -6.85 -28.44 -36.16
C THR A 575 -6.79 -27.54 -34.92
N ALA A 576 -6.76 -26.22 -35.10
CA ALA A 576 -6.76 -25.27 -33.99
C ALA A 576 -8.14 -25.25 -33.32
N TRP A 577 -8.16 -25.09 -32.01
CA TRP A 577 -9.40 -25.04 -31.23
C TRP A 577 -9.47 -23.74 -30.43
N PHE A 578 -10.00 -22.70 -31.06
CA PHE A 578 -10.15 -21.38 -30.47
C PHE A 578 -11.63 -21.11 -30.16
N ALA A 579 -11.92 -20.77 -28.90
CA ALA A 579 -13.30 -20.68 -28.46
C ALA A 579 -13.58 -19.49 -27.53
N GLU A 580 -14.84 -19.05 -27.53
CA GLU A 580 -15.34 -18.01 -26.63
C GLU A 580 -16.58 -18.50 -25.87
N TYR A 581 -16.81 -17.97 -24.67
CA TYR A 581 -18.02 -18.24 -23.88
C TYR A 581 -18.44 -17.04 -23.04
N ARG A 582 -19.64 -16.51 -23.29
CA ARG A 582 -20.27 -15.43 -22.47
C ARG A 582 -19.34 -14.25 -22.18
N ASN A 583 -18.48 -13.91 -23.12
CA ASN A 583 -17.73 -12.66 -23.07
C ASN A 583 -18.69 -11.48 -23.22
N ARG A 584 -18.31 -10.32 -22.69
CA ARG A 584 -19.07 -9.07 -22.69
C ARG A 584 -18.19 -7.92 -23.15
N GLY A 585 -18.76 -6.73 -23.32
CA GLY A 585 -18.04 -5.54 -23.79
C GLY A 585 -18.09 -5.36 -25.31
N ALA A 586 -17.56 -4.22 -25.78
CA ALA A 586 -17.66 -3.78 -27.17
C ALA A 586 -16.97 -4.73 -28.18
N GLY A 587 -15.92 -5.44 -27.77
CA GLY A 587 -15.18 -6.41 -28.59
C GLY A 587 -15.75 -7.83 -28.59
N ALA A 588 -16.82 -8.10 -27.84
CA ALA A 588 -17.37 -9.45 -27.65
C ALA A 588 -18.40 -9.89 -28.71
N GLY A 589 -18.66 -9.07 -29.73
CA GLY A 589 -19.59 -9.43 -30.81
C GLY A 589 -19.11 -10.65 -31.61
N THR A 590 -19.95 -11.68 -31.74
CA THR A 590 -19.54 -12.95 -32.36
C THR A 590 -19.98 -13.13 -33.82
N LYS A 591 -20.79 -12.21 -34.35
CA LYS A 591 -21.41 -12.35 -35.69
C LYS A 591 -20.40 -12.33 -36.84
N GLU A 592 -19.28 -11.65 -36.66
CA GLU A 592 -18.23 -11.45 -37.67
C GLU A 592 -16.99 -12.31 -37.41
N ARG A 593 -17.04 -13.18 -36.40
CA ARG A 593 -15.93 -14.09 -36.09
C ARG A 593 -15.64 -15.00 -37.27
N VAL A 594 -14.36 -15.33 -37.44
CA VAL A 594 -13.93 -16.32 -38.42
C VAL A 594 -14.67 -17.66 -38.23
N GLY A 595 -15.06 -18.29 -39.34
CA GLY A 595 -15.95 -19.45 -39.33
C GLY A 595 -15.38 -20.72 -38.68
N TRP A 596 -14.06 -20.80 -38.50
CA TRP A 596 -13.38 -21.90 -37.82
C TRP A 596 -13.27 -21.72 -36.30
N SER A 597 -13.67 -20.56 -35.76
CA SER A 597 -13.73 -20.35 -34.31
C SER A 597 -15.01 -20.95 -33.71
N HIS A 598 -15.00 -21.18 -32.39
CA HIS A 598 -16.09 -21.88 -31.69
C HIS A 598 -16.74 -21.01 -30.62
N GLN A 599 -18.04 -21.23 -30.40
CA GLN A 599 -18.75 -20.74 -29.22
C GLN A 599 -19.06 -21.93 -28.33
N LEU A 600 -18.60 -21.92 -27.08
CA LEU A 600 -18.81 -23.05 -26.18
C LEU A 600 -20.28 -23.16 -25.77
N LYS A 601 -20.74 -24.39 -25.58
CA LYS A 601 -22.02 -24.65 -24.92
C LYS A 601 -21.86 -24.46 -23.42
N ALA A 602 -22.95 -24.13 -22.73
CA ALA A 602 -22.93 -23.96 -21.28
C ALA A 602 -22.51 -25.24 -20.52
N THR A 603 -22.87 -26.41 -21.04
CA THR A 603 -22.44 -27.70 -20.48
C THR A 603 -20.92 -27.91 -20.57
N ASP A 604 -20.28 -27.44 -21.63
CA ASP A 604 -18.83 -27.60 -21.81
C ASP A 604 -18.08 -26.55 -20.98
N ALA A 605 -18.59 -25.31 -20.96
CA ALA A 605 -18.00 -24.22 -20.20
C ALA A 605 -18.04 -24.42 -18.69
N THR A 606 -19.08 -25.07 -18.15
CA THR A 606 -19.18 -25.40 -16.71
C THR A 606 -18.20 -26.49 -16.27
N LEU A 607 -17.73 -27.31 -17.21
CA LEU A 607 -16.72 -28.32 -16.96
C LEU A 607 -15.29 -27.75 -16.96
N LEU A 608 -15.08 -26.56 -17.52
CA LEU A 608 -13.80 -25.86 -17.49
C LEU A 608 -13.62 -25.17 -16.13
N THR A 609 -13.05 -25.89 -15.18
CA THR A 609 -12.61 -25.38 -13.88
C THR A 609 -11.08 -25.41 -13.78
N PRO A 610 -10.46 -24.57 -12.95
CA PRO A 610 -9.02 -24.66 -12.68
C PRO A 610 -8.60 -26.07 -12.26
N GLU A 611 -9.35 -26.71 -11.37
CA GLU A 611 -9.11 -28.09 -10.91
C GLU A 611 -9.06 -29.10 -12.07
N ARG A 612 -10.02 -29.05 -13.02
CA ARG A 612 -10.03 -29.99 -14.13
C ARG A 612 -8.93 -29.72 -15.16
N VAL A 613 -8.63 -28.45 -15.42
CA VAL A 613 -7.66 -28.04 -16.44
C VAL A 613 -6.22 -28.22 -15.97
N LEU A 614 -5.96 -27.85 -14.71
CA LEU A 614 -4.64 -27.86 -14.09
C LEU A 614 -4.39 -29.10 -13.23
N GLY A 615 -5.38 -29.96 -13.03
CA GLY A 615 -5.29 -31.15 -12.19
C GLY A 615 -5.52 -30.85 -10.71
N GLY A 616 -6.18 -31.79 -10.02
CA GLY A 616 -6.52 -31.64 -8.60
C GLY A 616 -5.29 -31.59 -7.67
N ASP A 617 -4.18 -32.23 -8.05
CA ASP A 617 -2.90 -32.15 -7.35
C ASP A 617 -2.35 -30.72 -7.32
N PHE A 618 -2.50 -29.97 -8.40
CA PHE A 618 -2.06 -28.57 -8.41
C PHE A 618 -3.09 -27.68 -7.69
N PHE A 619 -4.38 -27.91 -7.94
CA PHE A 619 -5.43 -27.05 -7.41
C PHE A 619 -5.50 -27.08 -5.88
N GLU A 620 -5.54 -28.27 -5.26
CA GLU A 620 -5.67 -28.40 -3.81
C GLU A 620 -4.38 -28.08 -3.04
N GLU A 621 -3.20 -28.32 -3.63
CA GLU A 621 -1.92 -28.11 -2.93
C GLU A 621 -1.40 -26.67 -3.00
N VAL A 622 -1.78 -25.92 -4.04
CA VAL A 622 -1.16 -24.60 -4.33
C VAL A 622 -2.18 -23.48 -4.62
N ILE A 623 -3.33 -23.79 -5.24
CA ILE A 623 -4.25 -22.76 -5.75
C ILE A 623 -5.38 -22.41 -4.76
N ARG A 624 -5.93 -23.41 -4.06
CA ARG A 624 -7.02 -23.27 -3.09
C ARG A 624 -6.56 -22.55 -1.82
#